data_AF-A0A9R0PLS6-F1
#
_entry.id   AF-A0A9R0PLS6-F1
#
_cell.length_a   1.000
_cell.length_b   1.000
_cell.length_c   1.000
_cell.angle_alpha   90.00
_cell.angle_beta   90.00
_cell.angle_gamma   90.00
#
_symmetry.space_group_name_H-M   'P 1'
#
loop_
_entity.id
_entity.type
_entity.pdbx_description
1 polymer ?
#
loop_
_entity_poly.entity_id
_entity_poly.type
_entity_poly.pdbx_seq_one_letter_code
_entity_poly.pdbx_strand_id
1 'polypeptide(L)'
;MVDPNFRRTVVFVIDHREEGTLGVVLNRPSDVAVHDVLPNWGGHVAEPQAVFVGGPVEKKTALCLAALRTGETAASVPGVIAVRGPVALVDLDTDPEALVPKVRGVRVFAGYAGWNSGQLAGEIEREDWVIVPALPSDILASPDGDLWSQVLRRQGIPLALLATHPGDLQRN
;
A
#
# COMPACT_ATOMS: atom_id res chain seq x y z
N MET A 1 -15.97 -5.25 -8.97
CA MET A 1 -14.79 -6.13 -9.11
C MET A 1 -14.96 -7.50 -8.42
N VAL A 2 -14.86 -8.59 -9.21
CA VAL A 2 -15.04 -10.00 -8.76
C VAL A 2 -13.71 -10.75 -8.59
N ASP A 3 -12.60 -10.17 -9.06
CA ASP A 3 -11.27 -10.79 -8.95
C ASP A 3 -10.89 -10.98 -7.46
N PRO A 4 -10.65 -12.22 -7.00
CA PRO A 4 -10.26 -12.48 -5.62
C PRO A 4 -8.93 -11.82 -5.23
N ASN A 5 -8.06 -11.48 -6.17
CA ASN A 5 -6.81 -10.76 -5.91
C ASN A 5 -7.02 -9.28 -5.54
N PHE A 6 -8.16 -8.71 -5.89
CA PHE A 6 -8.39 -7.27 -5.76
C PHE A 6 -9.73 -6.90 -5.11
N ARG A 7 -10.63 -7.85 -4.86
CA ARG A 7 -11.86 -7.60 -4.11
C ARG A 7 -11.56 -6.96 -2.75
N ARG A 8 -12.17 -5.79 -2.51
CA ARG A 8 -12.01 -4.94 -1.31
C ARG A 8 -10.56 -4.59 -0.98
N THR A 9 -9.70 -4.45 -1.99
CA THR A 9 -8.34 -3.97 -1.76
C THR A 9 -8.27 -2.45 -1.84
N VAL A 10 -7.28 -1.90 -1.13
CA VAL A 10 -6.80 -0.54 -1.36
C VAL A 10 -5.44 -0.69 -2.02
N VAL A 11 -5.31 -0.21 -3.26
CA VAL A 11 -4.03 -0.22 -3.97
C VAL A 11 -3.45 1.19 -3.95
N PHE A 12 -2.22 1.30 -3.48
CA PHE A 12 -1.43 2.52 -3.58
C PHE A 12 -0.62 2.49 -4.87
N VAL A 13 -0.85 3.46 -5.76
CA VAL A 13 -0.07 3.63 -6.98
C VAL A 13 1.28 4.24 -6.62
N ILE A 14 2.35 3.52 -6.94
CA ILE A 14 3.74 3.92 -6.72
C ILE A 14 4.27 4.67 -7.94
N ASP A 15 4.02 4.16 -9.14
CA ASP A 15 4.41 4.81 -10.38
C ASP A 15 3.33 4.65 -11.44
N HIS A 16 3.17 5.67 -12.29
CA HIS A 16 2.21 5.67 -13.39
C HIS A 16 2.81 6.39 -14.58
N ARG A 17 3.00 5.65 -15.68
CA ARG A 17 3.53 6.14 -16.95
C ARG A 17 2.70 5.61 -18.11
N GLU A 18 2.99 6.06 -19.33
CA GLU A 18 2.28 5.62 -20.53
C GLU A 18 2.42 4.10 -20.76
N GLU A 19 3.58 3.53 -20.42
CA GLU A 19 3.86 2.10 -20.59
C GLU A 19 3.09 1.22 -19.60
N GLY A 20 2.71 1.76 -18.45
CA GLY A 20 1.99 1.01 -17.42
C GLY A 20 1.92 1.69 -16.05
N THR A 21 1.23 1.02 -15.13
CA THR A 21 1.08 1.45 -13.74
C THR A 21 1.58 0.38 -12.80
N LEU A 22 2.28 0.80 -11.74
CA LEU A 22 2.74 -0.05 -10.65
C LEU A 22 2.12 0.43 -9.34
N GLY A 23 1.59 -0.52 -8.57
CA GLY A 23 1.07 -0.24 -7.24
C GLY A 23 1.21 -1.42 -6.29
N VAL A 24 0.87 -1.21 -5.02
CA VAL A 24 0.87 -2.25 -3.99
C VAL A 24 -0.45 -2.27 -3.24
N VAL A 25 -0.96 -3.48 -2.97
CA VAL A 25 -2.12 -3.69 -2.12
C VAL A 25 -1.74 -3.43 -0.66
N LEU A 26 -2.42 -2.48 -0.02
CA LEU A 26 -2.10 -2.00 1.33
C LEU A 26 -2.71 -2.85 2.45
N ASN A 27 -3.78 -3.59 2.19
CA ASN A 27 -4.63 -4.19 3.23
C ASN A 27 -4.70 -5.73 3.14
N ARG A 28 -3.60 -6.38 2.76
CA ARG A 28 -3.46 -7.84 2.74
C ARG A 28 -2.24 -8.27 3.53
N PRO A 29 -2.31 -8.34 4.87
CA PRO A 29 -1.25 -8.97 5.65
C PRO A 29 -1.13 -10.45 5.25
N SER A 30 0.10 -10.97 5.30
CA SER A 30 0.36 -12.42 5.23
C SER A 30 0.77 -12.95 6.61
N ASP A 31 0.88 -14.28 6.73
CA ASP A 31 1.38 -14.92 7.95
C ASP A 31 2.92 -14.92 8.04
N VAL A 32 3.62 -14.35 7.06
CA VAL A 32 5.08 -14.28 7.02
C VAL A 32 5.55 -13.07 7.81
N ALA A 33 6.35 -13.27 8.84
CA ALA A 33 6.92 -12.18 9.62
C ALA A 33 8.04 -11.48 8.85
N VAL A 34 8.21 -10.17 9.05
CA VAL A 34 9.27 -9.42 8.37
C VAL A 34 10.65 -9.92 8.79
N HIS A 35 10.84 -10.29 10.06
CA HIS A 35 12.13 -10.78 10.55
C HIS A 35 12.61 -12.07 9.86
N ASP A 36 11.70 -12.89 9.32
CA ASP A 36 12.05 -14.13 8.62
C ASP A 36 12.63 -13.87 7.22
N VAL A 37 12.26 -12.75 6.60
CA VAL A 37 12.65 -12.39 5.22
C VAL A 37 13.71 -11.28 5.21
N LEU A 38 13.57 -10.33 6.11
CA LEU A 38 14.44 -9.15 6.27
C LEU A 38 14.77 -9.00 7.77
N PRO A 39 15.72 -9.81 8.30
CA PRO A 39 16.04 -9.82 9.73
C PRO A 39 16.38 -8.44 10.30
N ASN A 40 17.12 -7.63 9.53
CA ASN A 40 17.50 -6.28 9.92
C ASN A 40 16.29 -5.34 10.09
N TRP A 41 15.18 -5.59 9.39
CA TRP A 41 13.99 -4.72 9.41
C TRP A 41 12.92 -5.18 10.39
N GLY A 42 13.00 -6.41 10.93
CA GLY A 42 11.93 -7.05 11.70
C GLY A 42 11.37 -6.17 12.83
N GLY A 43 12.24 -5.52 13.61
CA GLY A 43 11.86 -4.65 14.73
C GLY A 43 11.52 -3.19 14.35
N HIS A 44 11.61 -2.83 13.08
CA HIS A 44 11.55 -1.44 12.60
C HIS A 44 10.32 -1.13 11.74
N VAL A 45 9.56 -2.16 11.35
CA VAL A 45 8.32 -2.00 10.58
C VAL A 45 7.12 -1.69 11.48
N ALA A 46 6.12 -1.01 10.92
CA ALA A 46 4.87 -0.72 11.61
C ALA A 46 4.02 -1.99 11.78
N GLU A 47 3.26 -2.07 12.89
CA GLU A 47 2.40 -3.22 13.19
C GLU A 47 1.30 -3.47 12.13
N PRO A 48 1.01 -4.74 11.78
CA PRO A 48 1.71 -5.93 12.28
C PRO A 48 3.09 -6.04 11.63
N GLN A 49 4.05 -6.62 12.35
CA GLN A 49 5.40 -6.93 11.82
C GLN A 49 5.41 -8.10 10.82
N ALA A 50 4.44 -8.09 9.89
CA ALA A 50 4.24 -9.08 8.86
C ALA A 50 4.45 -8.46 7.47
N VAL A 51 4.85 -9.30 6.52
CA VAL A 51 4.94 -8.94 5.10
C VAL A 51 3.53 -8.86 4.52
N PHE A 52 3.24 -7.82 3.76
CA PHE A 52 1.97 -7.64 3.09
C PHE A 52 2.03 -8.19 1.66
N VAL A 53 0.96 -8.81 1.18
CA VAL A 53 0.87 -9.26 -0.21
C VAL A 53 0.54 -8.05 -1.08
N GLY A 54 1.56 -7.50 -1.75
CA GLY A 54 1.46 -6.28 -2.55
C GLY A 54 0.80 -6.51 -3.92
N GLY A 55 0.79 -7.74 -4.43
CA GLY A 55 0.04 -8.11 -5.62
C GLY A 55 0.50 -9.43 -6.24
N PRO A 56 -0.06 -9.81 -7.41
CA PRO A 56 0.21 -11.11 -8.02
C PRO A 56 1.54 -11.18 -8.78
N VAL A 57 2.14 -10.03 -9.13
CA VAL A 57 3.36 -9.95 -9.95
C VAL A 57 4.59 -10.01 -9.05
N GLU A 58 5.62 -10.75 -9.51
CA GLU A 58 6.93 -10.87 -8.84
C GLU A 58 6.86 -11.05 -7.32
N LYS A 59 6.11 -12.07 -6.86
CA LYS A 59 5.88 -12.34 -5.41
C LYS A 59 7.13 -12.53 -4.56
N LYS A 60 8.32 -12.64 -5.17
CA LYS A 60 9.61 -12.75 -4.47
C LYS A 60 10.33 -11.40 -4.31
N THR A 61 9.89 -10.37 -5.03
CA THR A 61 10.44 -9.02 -4.94
C THR A 61 9.84 -8.34 -3.72
N ALA A 62 10.69 -7.85 -2.82
CA ALA A 62 10.28 -7.08 -1.66
C ALA A 62 10.27 -5.58 -1.99
N LEU A 63 9.18 -4.91 -1.66
CA LEU A 63 9.04 -3.46 -1.73
C LEU A 63 8.83 -2.92 -0.32
N CYS A 64 9.42 -1.77 0.00
CA CYS A 64 9.23 -1.14 1.28
C CYS A 64 8.80 0.31 1.08
N LEU A 65 7.68 0.69 1.69
CA LEU A 65 7.19 2.06 1.69
C LEU A 65 7.37 2.68 3.07
N ALA A 66 7.85 3.92 3.09
CA ALA A 66 7.97 4.75 4.27
C ALA A 66 7.01 5.94 4.21
N ALA A 67 6.37 6.24 5.34
CA ALA A 67 5.71 7.52 5.53
C ALA A 67 6.68 8.44 6.28
N LEU A 68 7.19 9.47 5.62
CA LEU A 68 8.13 10.43 6.20
C LEU A 68 7.48 11.25 7.33
N ARG A 69 8.28 11.67 8.31
CA ARG A 69 7.82 12.62 9.35
C ARG A 69 7.63 14.01 8.75
N THR A 70 6.81 14.80 9.43
CA THR A 70 6.65 16.22 9.08
C THR A 70 7.99 16.94 9.12
N GLY A 71 8.31 17.68 8.05
CA GLY A 71 9.59 18.38 7.90
C GLY A 71 10.66 17.57 7.16
N GLU A 72 10.51 16.26 7.03
CA GLU A 72 11.39 15.41 6.22
C GLU A 72 10.90 15.35 4.77
N THR A 73 11.84 15.20 3.85
CA THR A 73 11.59 15.00 2.42
C THR A 73 12.43 13.83 1.92
N ALA A 74 12.04 13.20 0.82
CA ALA A 74 12.85 12.12 0.25
C ALA A 74 14.29 12.57 -0.08
N ALA A 75 14.53 13.87 -0.32
CA ALA A 75 15.86 14.41 -0.55
C ALA A 75 16.69 14.57 0.74
N SER A 76 16.07 14.71 1.92
CA SER A 76 16.76 14.83 3.22
C SER A 76 17.00 13.49 3.91
N VAL A 77 16.46 12.42 3.35
CA VAL A 77 16.48 11.07 3.90
C VAL A 77 17.31 10.18 2.97
N PRO A 78 18.53 9.76 3.36
CA PRO A 78 19.29 8.78 2.59
C PRO A 78 18.55 7.46 2.50
N GLY A 79 18.74 6.73 1.39
CA GLY A 79 18.17 5.40 1.22
C GLY A 79 16.68 5.38 0.91
N VAL A 80 16.09 6.51 0.48
CA VAL A 80 14.71 6.53 -0.02
C VAL A 80 14.57 7.25 -1.36
N ILE A 81 13.56 6.86 -2.12
CA ILE A 81 13.18 7.47 -3.40
C ILE A 81 11.77 8.05 -3.25
N ALA A 82 11.59 9.30 -3.66
CA ALA A 82 10.29 9.96 -3.60
C ALA A 82 9.25 9.21 -4.43
N VAL A 83 8.06 8.99 -3.87
CA VAL A 83 6.92 8.42 -4.60
C VAL A 83 5.85 9.50 -4.76
N ARG A 84 5.17 9.86 -3.67
CA ARG A 84 4.14 10.91 -3.69
C ARG A 84 3.98 11.52 -2.31
N GLY A 85 4.04 12.85 -2.24
CA GLY A 85 3.94 13.57 -0.97
C GLY A 85 5.00 13.07 0.02
N PRO A 86 4.63 12.80 1.29
CA PRO A 86 5.58 12.28 2.28
C PRO A 86 5.66 10.73 2.24
N VAL A 87 5.28 10.08 1.13
CA VAL A 87 5.49 8.64 0.93
C VAL A 87 6.71 8.43 0.04
N ALA A 88 7.59 7.53 0.43
CA ALA A 88 8.81 7.19 -0.28
C ALA A 88 9.02 5.67 -0.34
N LEU A 89 9.68 5.19 -1.39
CA LEU A 89 10.23 3.84 -1.47
C LEU A 89 11.54 3.79 -0.69
N VAL A 90 11.75 2.72 0.07
CA VAL A 90 12.95 2.50 0.85
C VAL A 90 13.86 1.51 0.15
N ASP A 91 15.15 1.84 0.07
CA ASP A 91 16.21 0.90 -0.25
C ASP A 91 16.43 -0.02 0.97
N LEU A 92 16.08 -1.29 0.81
CA LEU A 92 16.11 -2.29 1.89
C LEU A 92 17.54 -2.64 2.34
N ASP A 93 18.57 -2.27 1.57
CA ASP A 93 19.98 -2.40 1.97
C ASP A 93 20.45 -1.25 2.88
N THR A 94 19.62 -0.21 3.07
CA THR A 94 19.91 0.89 3.99
C THR A 94 19.81 0.44 5.45
N ASP A 95 20.67 1.00 6.30
CA ASP A 95 20.59 0.80 7.75
C ASP A 95 19.26 1.34 8.31
N PRO A 96 18.38 0.47 8.86
CA PRO A 96 17.10 0.90 9.40
C PRO A 96 17.25 1.85 10.59
N GLU A 97 18.33 1.77 11.38
CA GLU A 97 18.55 2.69 12.50
C GLU A 97 18.74 4.14 12.06
N ALA A 98 19.31 4.35 10.87
CA ALA A 98 19.47 5.68 10.29
C ALA A 98 18.16 6.23 9.70
N LEU A 99 17.28 5.35 9.19
CA LEU A 99 16.02 5.73 8.55
C LEU A 99 14.87 5.95 9.55
N VAL A 100 14.70 5.02 10.50
CA VAL A 100 13.54 4.95 11.42
C VAL A 100 13.26 6.27 12.16
N PRO A 101 14.26 7.03 12.62
CA PRO A 101 14.02 8.33 13.28
C PRO A 101 13.37 9.39 12.38
N LYS A 102 13.52 9.28 11.05
CA LYS A 102 13.03 10.25 10.05
C LYS A 102 11.65 9.89 9.48
N VAL A 103 11.14 8.71 9.82
CA VAL A 103 9.87 8.21 9.31
C VAL A 103 8.85 8.02 10.44
N ARG A 104 7.57 8.12 10.11
CA ARG A 104 6.46 7.76 10.98
C ARG A 104 6.32 6.24 11.12
N GLY A 105 6.77 5.52 10.10
CA GLY A 105 6.79 4.08 10.03
C GLY A 105 7.10 3.62 8.62
N VAL A 106 7.40 2.33 8.50
CA VAL A 106 7.62 1.65 7.22
C VAL A 106 6.77 0.39 7.14
N ARG A 107 6.49 -0.08 5.92
CA ARG A 107 5.73 -1.30 5.64
C ARG A 107 6.37 -2.06 4.49
N VAL A 108 6.51 -3.36 4.67
CA VAL A 108 7.12 -4.27 3.68
C VAL A 108 6.02 -5.03 2.94
N PHE A 109 6.18 -5.11 1.62
CA PHE A 109 5.29 -5.80 0.70
C PHE A 109 6.08 -6.84 -0.10
N ALA A 110 5.45 -7.99 -0.38
CA ALA A 110 5.93 -8.97 -1.33
C ALA A 110 5.10 -8.91 -2.61
N GLY A 111 5.78 -8.72 -3.74
CA GLY A 111 5.16 -8.51 -5.04
C GLY A 111 4.44 -7.17 -5.18
N TYR A 112 3.92 -6.95 -6.38
CA TYR A 112 3.19 -5.72 -6.73
C TYR A 112 2.01 -6.02 -7.65
N ALA A 113 1.11 -5.04 -7.75
CA ALA A 113 0.07 -4.98 -8.75
C ALA A 113 0.57 -4.17 -9.94
N GLY A 114 0.45 -4.74 -11.13
CA GLY A 114 0.88 -4.12 -12.38
C GLY A 114 -0.28 -4.03 -13.35
N TRP A 115 -0.37 -2.89 -14.04
CA TRP A 115 -1.29 -2.67 -15.14
C TRP A 115 -0.49 -2.34 -16.40
N ASN A 116 -0.85 -2.99 -17.49
CA ASN A 116 -0.33 -2.62 -18.81
C ASN A 116 -0.88 -1.23 -19.23
N SER A 117 -0.25 -0.65 -20.25
CA SER A 117 -0.72 0.60 -20.87
C SER A 117 -2.23 0.58 -21.14
N GLY A 118 -2.92 1.63 -20.68
CA GLY A 118 -4.38 1.80 -20.83
C GLY A 118 -5.26 0.87 -19.99
N GLN A 119 -4.72 -0.19 -19.38
CA GLN A 119 -5.51 -1.18 -18.65
C GLN A 119 -6.20 -0.57 -17.42
N LEU A 120 -5.45 0.17 -16.60
CA LEU A 120 -6.02 0.81 -15.40
C LEU A 120 -7.11 1.83 -15.77
N ALA A 121 -6.89 2.61 -16.84
CA ALA A 121 -7.89 3.56 -17.34
C ALA A 121 -9.19 2.84 -17.74
N GLY A 122 -9.09 1.75 -18.50
CA GLY A 122 -10.26 0.94 -18.87
C GLY A 122 -10.95 0.27 -17.68
N GLU A 123 -10.22 -0.10 -16.62
CA GLU A 123 -10.81 -0.61 -15.37
C GLU A 123 -11.55 0.49 -14.60
N ILE A 124 -11.02 1.71 -14.56
CA ILE A 124 -11.70 2.87 -13.96
C ILE A 124 -12.98 3.20 -14.73
N GLU A 125 -12.94 3.20 -16.07
CA GLU A 125 -14.11 3.44 -16.93
C GLU A 125 -15.23 2.42 -16.71
N ARG A 126 -14.88 1.18 -16.32
CA ARG A 126 -15.85 0.12 -15.95
C ARG A 126 -16.25 0.15 -14.48
N GLU A 127 -15.84 1.17 -13.73
CA GLU A 127 -16.10 1.31 -12.30
C GLU A 127 -15.52 0.16 -11.45
N ASP A 128 -14.49 -0.53 -11.95
CA ASP A 128 -13.78 -1.56 -11.18
C ASP A 128 -12.93 -0.94 -10.05
N TRP A 129 -12.48 0.30 -10.24
CA TRP A 129 -11.71 1.09 -9.27
C TRP A 129 -12.31 2.46 -9.02
N VAL A 130 -12.17 2.93 -7.78
CA VAL A 130 -12.43 4.32 -7.39
C VAL A 130 -11.10 4.98 -7.03
N ILE A 131 -10.77 6.08 -7.71
CA ILE A 131 -9.57 6.86 -7.39
C ILE A 131 -9.88 7.83 -6.27
N VAL A 132 -9.04 7.82 -5.23
CA VAL A 132 -9.16 8.72 -4.08
C VAL A 132 -7.78 9.22 -3.65
N PRO A 133 -7.69 10.39 -3.00
CA PRO A 133 -6.46 10.84 -2.38
C PRO A 133 -5.99 9.87 -1.28
N ALA A 134 -4.74 9.45 -1.38
CA ALA A 134 -4.08 8.63 -0.35
C ALA A 134 -3.60 9.50 0.82
N LEU A 135 -3.66 8.96 2.03
CA LEU A 135 -3.02 9.51 3.21
C LEU A 135 -1.75 8.71 3.54
N PRO A 136 -0.69 9.34 4.08
CA PRO A 136 0.52 8.61 4.47
C PRO A 136 0.27 7.57 5.57
N SER A 137 -0.80 7.73 6.34
CA SER A 137 -1.22 6.73 7.33
C SER A 137 -1.79 5.45 6.70
N ASP A 138 -2.24 5.49 5.45
CA ASP A 138 -2.86 4.32 4.80
C ASP A 138 -1.85 3.20 4.58
N ILE A 139 -0.60 3.54 4.25
CA ILE A 139 0.46 2.55 4.09
C ILE A 139 0.89 1.92 5.43
N LEU A 140 0.54 2.56 6.55
CA LEU A 140 0.81 2.11 7.91
C LEU A 140 -0.45 1.55 8.59
N ALA A 141 -1.48 1.21 7.81
CA ALA A 141 -2.75 0.76 8.36
C ALA A 141 -2.56 -0.45 9.28
N SER A 142 -3.23 -0.38 10.42
CA SER A 142 -3.34 -1.48 11.39
C SER A 142 -4.06 -2.67 10.73
N PRO A 143 -3.69 -3.91 11.10
CA PRO A 143 -4.29 -5.11 10.51
C PRO A 143 -5.72 -5.35 10.99
N ASP A 144 -6.07 -4.83 12.17
CA ASP A 144 -7.40 -4.95 12.77
C ASP A 144 -8.41 -3.97 12.14
N GLY A 145 -7.90 -3.02 11.36
CA GLY A 145 -8.71 -2.01 10.69
C GLY A 145 -9.16 -2.45 9.29
N ASP A 146 -10.43 -2.25 8.98
CA ASP A 146 -10.92 -2.31 7.60
C ASP A 146 -10.47 -1.04 6.85
N LEU A 147 -9.24 -1.07 6.30
CA LEU A 147 -8.67 0.06 5.56
C LEU A 147 -9.56 0.47 4.38
N TRP A 148 -10.15 -0.50 3.67
CA TRP A 148 -11.03 -0.23 2.53
C TRP A 148 -12.23 0.61 2.96
N SER A 149 -12.91 0.20 4.02
CA SER A 149 -14.03 0.97 4.58
C SER A 149 -13.60 2.33 5.11
N GLN A 150 -12.43 2.42 5.77
CA GLN A 150 -11.90 3.70 6.28
C GLN A 150 -11.60 4.68 5.15
N VAL A 151 -10.96 4.21 4.07
CA VAL A 151 -10.63 5.01 2.89
C VAL A 151 -11.90 5.53 2.22
N LEU A 152 -12.95 4.72 2.11
CA LEU A 152 -14.22 5.15 1.52
C LEU A 152 -15.00 6.12 2.42
N ARG A 153 -15.09 5.84 3.72
CA ARG A 153 -15.85 6.69 4.67
C ARG A 153 -15.37 8.13 4.68
N ARG A 154 -14.06 8.35 4.63
CA ARG A 154 -13.49 9.71 4.67
C ARG A 154 -13.71 10.53 3.39
N GLN A 155 -14.16 9.92 2.28
CA GLN A 155 -14.46 10.67 1.05
C GLN A 155 -15.82 11.38 1.09
N GLY A 156 -16.67 11.05 2.07
CA GLY A 156 -18.04 11.55 2.12
C GLY A 156 -18.97 10.86 1.12
N ILE A 157 -20.20 11.38 1.01
CA ILE A 157 -21.25 10.83 0.14
C ILE A 157 -20.93 11.18 -1.33
N PRO A 158 -21.12 10.24 -2.29
CA PRO A 158 -21.77 8.93 -2.13
C PRO A 158 -20.84 7.77 -1.73
N LEU A 159 -19.52 7.93 -1.82
CA LEU A 159 -18.56 6.82 -1.62
C LEU A 159 -18.60 6.23 -0.20
N ALA A 160 -18.87 7.05 0.81
CA ALA A 160 -19.01 6.58 2.18
C ALA A 160 -20.15 5.56 2.37
N LEU A 161 -21.16 5.55 1.49
CA LEU A 161 -22.23 4.55 1.53
C LEU A 161 -21.73 3.17 1.10
N LEU A 162 -20.78 3.12 0.16
CA LEU A 162 -20.17 1.86 -0.31
C LEU A 162 -19.40 1.15 0.81
N ALA A 163 -18.85 1.90 1.78
CA ALA A 163 -18.16 1.33 2.94
C ALA A 163 -19.05 0.43 3.83
N THR A 164 -20.37 0.49 3.65
CA THR A 164 -21.34 -0.34 4.38
C THR A 164 -21.89 -1.50 3.55
N HIS A 165 -21.50 -1.60 2.27
CA HIS A 165 -22.02 -2.62 1.38
C HIS A 165 -21.55 -4.01 1.81
N PRO A 166 -22.44 -4.99 2.03
CA PRO A 166 -22.06 -6.37 2.35
C PRO A 166 -21.18 -6.95 1.24
N GLY A 167 -20.17 -7.76 1.61
CA GLY A 167 -19.27 -8.37 0.65
C GLY A 167 -19.99 -9.41 -0.21
N ASP A 168 -20.95 -10.12 0.39
CA ASP A 168 -21.80 -11.11 -0.26
C ASP A 168 -23.27 -10.71 -0.14
N LEU A 169 -23.95 -10.63 -1.29
CA LEU A 169 -25.40 -10.47 -1.38
C LEU A 169 -26.16 -11.75 -1.01
N GLN A 170 -25.49 -12.89 -0.82
CA GLN A 170 -26.11 -14.18 -0.44
C GLN A 170 -26.26 -14.41 1.07
N ARG A 171 -26.00 -13.40 1.90
CA ARG A 171 -26.09 -13.49 3.37
C ARG A 171 -27.11 -12.53 3.99
N ASN A 172 -28.12 -12.11 3.24
CA ASN A 172 -29.34 -11.49 3.76
C ASN A 172 -30.54 -12.39 3.49
#